data_AF-A0A6L5ZID2-F1
#
_entry.id   AF-A0A6L5ZID2-F1
#
_cell.length_a   1.000
_cell.length_b   1.000
_cell.length_c   1.000
_cell.angle_alpha   90.00
_cell.angle_beta   90.00
_cell.angle_gamma   90.00
#
_symmetry.space_group_name_H-M   'P 1'
#
loop_
_entity.id
_entity.type
_entity.pdbx_description
1 polymer ?
#
loop_
_entity_poly.entity_id
_entity_poly.type
_entity_poly.pdbx_seq_one_letter_code
_entity_poly.pdbx_strand_id
1 'polypeptide(L)' 'MPKMKTHSGAKKRYKVTGTGKITRRKAGLNHILEKKSPKRKRRLAGSSELS' A
#
# COMPACT_ATOMS: atom_id res chain seq x y z
N MET A 1 -21.50 -10.40 24.44
CA MET A 1 -20.88 -10.52 23.09
C MET A 1 -19.63 -9.65 23.02
N PRO A 2 -18.45 -10.21 22.71
CA PRO A 2 -17.22 -9.42 22.63
C PRO A 2 -17.19 -8.54 21.38
N LYS A 3 -16.65 -7.32 21.49
CA LYS A 3 -16.47 -6.40 20.35
C LYS A 3 -15.36 -6.90 19.43
N MET A 4 -15.57 -6.81 18.11
CA MET A 4 -14.53 -7.06 17.12
C MET A 4 -13.37 -6.08 17.29
N LYS A 5 -12.15 -6.61 17.41
CA LYS A 5 -10.93 -5.81 17.53
C LYS A 5 -10.39 -5.47 16.16
N THR A 6 -9.99 -4.21 15.97
CA THR A 6 -9.35 -3.79 14.73
C THR A 6 -7.95 -4.38 14.62
N HIS A 7 -7.63 -4.97 13.47
CA HIS A 7 -6.29 -5.44 13.19
C HIS A 7 -5.32 -4.26 13.00
N SER A 8 -4.46 -4.02 13.98
CA SER A 8 -3.56 -2.85 14.03
C SER A 8 -2.59 -2.81 12.86
N GLY A 9 -2.13 -3.97 12.38
CA GLY A 9 -1.24 -4.07 11.21
C GLY A 9 -1.93 -3.75 9.88
N ALA A 10 -3.25 -3.96 9.77
CA ALA A 10 -4.01 -3.65 8.56
C ALA A 10 -4.36 -2.15 8.55
N LYS A 11 -4.80 -1.61 9.69
CA LYS A 11 -5.08 -0.19 9.87
C LYS A 11 -3.91 0.71 9.47
N LYS A 12 -2.66 0.27 9.70
CA LYS A 12 -1.45 1.02 9.34
C LYS A 12 -1.08 0.96 7.86
N ARG A 13 -1.57 -0.04 7.10
CA ARG A 13 -1.10 -0.35 5.73
C ARG A 13 -2.13 -0.09 4.65
N TYR A 14 -3.42 -0.14 5.00
CA TYR A 14 -4.53 -0.05 4.07
C TYR A 14 -5.42 1.13 4.41
N LYS A 15 -5.85 1.86 3.37
CA LYS A 15 -6.80 2.96 3.48
C LYS A 15 -8.01 2.70 2.60
N VAL A 16 -9.20 2.92 3.15
CA VAL A 16 -10.47 2.88 2.42
C VAL A 16 -10.68 4.24 1.76
N THR A 17 -11.00 4.24 0.47
CA THR A 17 -11.35 5.42 -0.33
C THR A 17 -12.82 5.79 -0.15
N GLY A 18 -13.23 6.99 -0.58
CA GLY A 18 -14.62 7.42 -0.48
C GLY A 18 -15.61 6.48 -1.19
N THR A 19 -15.18 5.79 -2.24
CA THR A 19 -15.97 4.80 -2.99
C THR A 19 -15.89 3.39 -2.39
N GLY A 20 -15.29 3.20 -1.21
CA GLY A 20 -15.18 1.89 -0.54
C GLY A 20 -14.03 1.01 -1.03
N LYS A 21 -13.27 1.43 -2.04
CA LYS A 21 -12.09 0.67 -2.52
C LYS A 21 -10.94 0.75 -1.53
N ILE A 22 -10.13 -0.30 -1.45
CA ILE A 22 -8.96 -0.36 -0.57
C ILE A 22 -7.71 0.03 -1.36
N THR A 23 -6.89 0.91 -0.78
CA THR A 23 -5.61 1.36 -1.36
C THR A 23 -4.44 0.95 -0.48
N ARG A 24 -3.29 0.69 -1.13
CA ARG A 24 -2.01 0.36 -0.48
C ARG A 24 -0.82 0.95 -1.22
N ARG A 25 0.33 1.03 -0.55
CA ARG A 25 1.63 1.29 -1.18
C ARG A 25 2.08 0.08 -2.01
N LYS A 26 2.71 0.32 -3.16
CA LYS A 26 3.34 -0.74 -3.97
C LYS A 26 4.64 -1.21 -3.33
N ALA A 27 4.94 -2.50 -3.49
CA ALA A 27 6.16 -3.11 -2.98
C ALA A 27 7.37 -2.83 -3.90
N GLY A 28 8.59 -3.05 -3.38
CA GLY A 28 9.81 -3.01 -4.20
C GLY A 28 10.51 -1.66 -4.29
N LEU A 29 10.20 -0.72 -3.38
CA LEU A 29 10.87 0.59 -3.27
C LEU A 29 11.67 0.80 -1.97
N ASN A 30 11.97 -0.27 -1.23
CA ASN A 30 12.65 -0.14 0.07
C ASN A 30 14.18 -0.22 -0.03
N HIS A 31 14.70 -1.07 -0.93
CA HIS A 31 16.14 -1.27 -1.11
C HIS A 31 16.47 -1.64 -2.57
N ILE A 32 17.77 -1.62 -2.91
CA ILE A 32 18.30 -1.93 -4.24
C ILE A 32 17.68 -0.99 -5.30
N LEU A 33 17.82 0.32 -5.10
CA LEU A 33 17.21 1.36 -5.94
C LEU A 33 18.15 1.88 -7.04
N GLU A 34 19.45 1.69 -6.88
CA GLU A 34 20.48 2.15 -7.81
C GLU A 34 20.36 1.45 -9.16
N LYS A 35 20.28 0.11 -9.17
CA LYS A 35 20.11 -0.70 -10.39
C LYS A 35 18.72 -0.62 -11.04
N LYS A 36 17.74 0.03 -10.40
CA LYS A 36 16.36 0.12 -10.91
C LYS A 36 16.22 1.34 -11.80
N SER A 37 15.68 1.13 -13.00
CA SER A 37 15.41 2.23 -13.93
C SER A 37 14.52 3.32 -13.29
N PRO A 38 14.73 4.61 -13.61
CA PRO A 38 13.91 5.70 -13.09
C PRO A 38 12.41 5.51 -13.38
N LYS A 39 12.07 4.97 -14.57
CA LYS A 39 10.69 4.65 -14.96
C LYS A 39 10.03 3.66 -14.01
N ARG A 40 10.75 2.59 -13.62
CA ARG A 40 10.24 1.60 -12.66
C ARG A 40 10.03 2.21 -11.29
N LYS A 41 10.97 3.03 -10.80
CA LYS A 41 10.85 3.71 -9.50
C LYS A 41 9.62 4.61 -9.45
N ARG A 42 9.36 5.40 -10.50
CA ARG A 42 8.18 6.26 -10.61
C ARG A 42 6.86 5.48 -10.54
N ARG A 43 6.75 4.37 -11.27
CA ARG A 43 5.53 3.54 -11.28
C ARG A 43 5.23 2.92 -9.90
N LEU A 44 6.27 2.62 -9.12
CA LEU A 44 6.17 2.02 -7.80
C LEU A 44 5.93 3.05 -6.68
N ALA A 45 6.19 4.34 -6.91
CA ALA A 45 6.05 5.38 -5.88
C ALA A 45 4.58 5.66 -5.51
N GLY A 46 3.66 5.45 -6.46
CA GLY A 46 2.23 5.70 -6.25
C GLY A 46 1.52 4.61 -5.45
N SER A 47 0.41 5.01 -4.81
CA SER A 47 -0.56 4.11 -4.20
C SER A 47 -1.33 3.34 -5.28
N SER A 48 -1.59 2.05 -5.05
CA SER A 48 -2.43 1.23 -5.92
C SER A 48 -3.69 0.77 -5.18
N GLU A 49 -4.78 0.64 -5.94
CA GLU A 49 -5.95 -0.10 -5.51
C GLU A 49 -5.57 -1.58 -5.27
N LEU A 50 -6.11 -2.16 -4.22
CA LEU A 50 -6.06 -3.59 -3.95
C LEU A 50 -7.16 -4.22 -4.81
N SER A 51 -6.76 -4.97 -5.84
CA SER A 51 -7.62 -5.85 -6.64
C SER A 51 -8.00 -7.08 -5.84
#